data_AF-A0AAD7GDQ7-F1
#
_entry.id   AF-A0AAD7GDQ7-F1
#
_cell.length_a   1.000
_cell.length_b   1.000
_cell.length_c   1.000
_cell.angle_alpha   90.00
_cell.angle_beta   90.00
_cell.angle_gamma   90.00
#
_symmetry.space_group_name_H-M   'P 1'
#
loop_
_entity.id
_entity.type
_entity.pdbx_description
1 polymer ?
#
loop_
_entity_poly.entity_id
_entity_poly.type
_entity_poly.pdbx_seq_one_letter_code
_entity_poly.pdbx_strand_id
1 'polypeptide(L)'
;MRDPSKETIAQIPIQEPTWGADPALVAENAHKIKATWLGHACFLVELPSATAGVRGARILFDPVFSDRCSPSHFMGPKRFTPPPCRLEDIPEIDAIVISHNHYDHMDTASLTNLLARSPAPHVFAPLGNEAYFHSHHVPDERVHCLDWWDARRVRTAVSPSHTVEFDVTFSPGQHFTGRGILDRFKSLWGGWVVEGVPSTDAPPPPRVYFAGDTGYRSVPSSTDDGPDTLPVCPAFKEVGERWGAFDLALIPIGAYAPRRFMSPIHCAPRDSVAIFRDVRARRALGMHWGAWVLTTEDILEPPVLLAEECAKAGLKEGAFGVCAIGETVSVEVDGA
;
A
#
# COMPACT_ATOMS: atom_id res chain seq x y z
N MET A 1 3.99 -7.12 24.18
CA MET A 1 3.37 -5.78 24.22
C MET A 1 1.99 -5.92 24.84
N ARG A 2 1.49 -4.89 25.53
CA ARG A 2 0.18 -4.95 26.18
C ARG A 2 -0.91 -4.69 25.13
N ASP A 3 -2.01 -5.43 25.18
CA ASP A 3 -3.14 -5.15 24.31
C ASP A 3 -3.68 -3.73 24.59
N PRO A 4 -3.97 -2.93 23.55
CA PRO A 4 -4.53 -1.60 23.72
C PRO A 4 -5.88 -1.63 24.46
N SER A 5 -6.18 -0.56 25.19
CA SER A 5 -7.49 -0.44 25.84
C SER A 5 -8.60 -0.23 24.80
N LYS A 6 -9.84 -0.61 25.12
CA LYS A 6 -11.00 -0.35 24.25
C LYS A 6 -11.19 1.15 23.96
N GLU A 7 -10.86 2.01 24.93
CA GLU A 7 -10.94 3.46 24.81
C GLU A 7 -9.88 4.01 23.86
N THR A 8 -8.68 3.43 23.85
CA THR A 8 -7.62 3.75 22.87
C THR A 8 -8.03 3.31 21.47
N ILE A 9 -8.56 2.10 21.33
CA ILE A 9 -9.00 1.55 20.03
C ILE A 9 -10.14 2.38 19.44
N ALA A 10 -11.08 2.86 20.25
CA ALA A 10 -12.22 3.66 19.81
C ALA A 10 -11.83 5.03 19.20
N GLN A 11 -10.58 5.47 19.39
CA GLN A 11 -10.06 6.70 18.77
C GLN A 11 -9.61 6.48 17.32
N ILE A 12 -9.50 5.23 16.86
CA ILE A 12 -9.21 4.92 15.46
C ILE A 12 -10.55 4.83 14.73
N PRO A 13 -10.86 5.78 13.84
CA PRO A 13 -12.15 5.79 13.15
C PRO A 13 -12.21 4.61 12.17
N ILE A 14 -13.35 3.90 12.20
CA ILE A 14 -13.67 2.79 11.32
C ILE A 14 -15.07 3.02 10.77
N GLN A 15 -15.23 2.86 9.47
CA GLN A 15 -16.51 2.94 8.79
C GLN A 15 -16.63 1.86 7.72
N GLU A 16 -17.86 1.59 7.29
CA GLU A 16 -18.09 0.72 6.14
C GLU A 16 -17.66 1.44 4.86
N PRO A 17 -16.94 0.77 3.94
CA PRO A 17 -16.49 1.41 2.71
C PRO A 17 -17.64 1.78 1.78
N THR A 18 -17.63 3.02 1.30
CA THR A 18 -18.55 3.49 0.26
C THR A 18 -18.02 3.23 -1.14
N TRP A 19 -16.76 2.82 -1.27
CA TRP A 19 -16.04 2.62 -2.54
C TRP A 19 -16.00 3.86 -3.43
N GLY A 20 -16.28 5.04 -2.87
CA GLY A 20 -16.48 6.27 -3.62
C GLY A 20 -17.69 6.20 -4.57
N ALA A 21 -18.72 5.42 -4.23
CA ALA A 21 -19.98 5.30 -4.97
C ALA A 21 -21.04 6.35 -4.55
N ASP A 22 -20.67 7.32 -3.72
CA ASP A 22 -21.53 8.46 -3.41
C ASP A 22 -21.96 9.14 -4.73
N PRO A 23 -23.26 9.28 -5.01
CA PRO A 23 -23.76 9.97 -6.21
C PRO A 23 -23.16 11.37 -6.43
N ALA A 24 -22.72 12.05 -5.36
CA ALA A 24 -22.01 13.32 -5.44
C ALA A 24 -20.59 13.20 -6.05
N LEU A 25 -19.97 12.02 -5.99
CA LEU A 25 -18.63 11.71 -6.52
C LEU A 25 -18.66 11.00 -7.89
N VAL A 26 -19.78 10.34 -8.23
CA VAL A 26 -19.90 9.49 -9.44
C VAL A 26 -19.77 10.26 -10.76
N ALA A 27 -20.18 11.53 -10.80
CA ALA A 27 -20.06 12.37 -11.99
C ALA A 27 -18.60 12.81 -12.30
N GLU A 28 -17.67 12.62 -11.36
CA GLU A 28 -16.32 13.19 -11.40
C GLU A 28 -15.20 12.12 -11.44
N ASN A 29 -15.54 10.84 -11.64
CA ASN A 29 -14.57 9.73 -11.68
C ASN A 29 -13.54 9.82 -12.82
N ALA A 30 -13.75 10.69 -13.80
CA ALA A 30 -12.90 10.77 -14.98
C ALA A 30 -11.46 11.20 -14.65
N HIS A 31 -11.26 11.92 -13.54
CA HIS A 31 -10.00 12.59 -13.22
C HIS A 31 -9.53 12.33 -11.78
N LYS A 32 -10.11 11.33 -11.11
CA LYS A 32 -9.79 11.04 -9.70
C LYS A 32 -9.29 9.63 -9.51
N ILE A 33 -8.19 9.51 -8.77
CA ILE A 33 -7.77 8.26 -8.14
C ILE A 33 -8.58 8.11 -6.85
N LYS A 34 -9.22 6.95 -6.66
CA LYS A 34 -9.90 6.63 -5.40
C LYS A 34 -9.04 5.66 -4.61
N ALA A 35 -8.80 5.93 -3.34
CA ALA A 35 -8.07 5.05 -2.44
C ALA A 35 -8.91 4.77 -1.21
N THR A 36 -9.26 3.49 -1.01
CA THR A 36 -10.01 3.01 0.16
C THR A 36 -9.05 2.27 1.08
N TRP A 37 -8.86 2.77 2.30
CA TRP A 37 -7.98 2.11 3.27
C TRP A 37 -8.73 0.96 3.93
N LEU A 38 -8.22 -0.27 3.83
CA LEU A 38 -8.83 -1.47 4.41
C LEU A 38 -8.14 -1.90 5.72
N GLY A 39 -7.27 -1.04 6.24
CA GLY A 39 -6.47 -1.24 7.45
C GLY A 39 -5.07 -1.78 7.15
N HIS A 40 -4.12 -1.49 8.03
CA HIS A 40 -2.71 -1.83 7.85
C HIS A 40 -2.12 -1.28 6.55
N ALA A 41 -1.43 -2.08 5.74
CA ALA A 41 -0.98 -1.72 4.39
C ALA A 41 -2.01 -2.04 3.28
N CYS A 42 -3.22 -2.48 3.65
CA CYS A 42 -4.21 -2.89 2.65
C CYS A 42 -4.97 -1.68 2.10
N PHE A 43 -4.87 -1.46 0.79
CA PHE A 43 -5.61 -0.42 0.08
C PHE A 43 -6.26 -0.99 -1.17
N LEU A 44 -7.51 -0.62 -1.42
CA LEU A 44 -8.11 -0.72 -2.75
C LEU A 44 -7.98 0.62 -3.45
N VAL A 45 -7.28 0.64 -4.58
CA VAL A 45 -7.12 1.83 -5.41
C VAL A 45 -7.84 1.65 -6.74
N GLU A 46 -8.67 2.61 -7.12
CA GLU A 46 -9.27 2.71 -8.46
C GLU A 46 -8.61 3.88 -9.21
N LEU A 47 -8.00 3.58 -10.37
CA LEU A 47 -7.51 4.61 -11.29
C LEU A 47 -8.69 5.36 -11.95
N PRO A 48 -8.48 6.58 -12.45
CA PRO A 48 -9.50 7.28 -13.23
C PRO A 48 -9.96 6.49 -14.46
N SER A 49 -11.19 6.74 -14.89
CA SER A 49 -11.78 6.14 -16.09
C SER A 49 -12.17 7.20 -17.10
N ALA A 50 -11.63 7.13 -18.31
CA ALA A 50 -11.98 8.06 -19.38
C ALA A 50 -13.44 7.92 -19.87
N THR A 51 -14.12 6.82 -19.55
CA THR A 51 -15.48 6.54 -20.00
C THR A 51 -16.48 6.72 -18.87
N ALA A 52 -17.38 7.70 -19.03
CA ALA A 52 -18.44 7.95 -18.07
C ALA A 52 -19.29 6.69 -17.80
N GLY A 53 -19.53 6.39 -16.53
CA GLY A 53 -20.28 5.20 -16.09
C GLY A 53 -19.50 3.89 -16.15
N VAL A 54 -18.22 3.91 -16.55
CA VAL A 54 -17.32 2.75 -16.52
C VAL A 54 -16.29 2.97 -15.42
N ARG A 55 -16.06 1.97 -14.58
CA ARG A 55 -15.02 2.02 -13.54
C ARG A 55 -13.62 1.99 -14.16
N GLY A 56 -12.64 2.55 -13.47
CA GLY A 56 -11.24 2.37 -13.83
C GLY A 56 -10.67 1.05 -13.37
N ALA A 57 -9.35 0.88 -13.56
CA ALA A 57 -8.62 -0.27 -13.06
C ALA A 57 -8.61 -0.27 -11.53
N ARG A 58 -8.92 -1.42 -10.91
CA ARG A 58 -8.94 -1.62 -9.46
C ARG A 58 -7.80 -2.51 -9.01
N ILE A 59 -6.92 -1.96 -8.18
CA ILE A 59 -5.72 -2.62 -7.68
C ILE A 59 -5.83 -2.74 -6.16
N LEU A 60 -5.72 -3.96 -5.65
CA LEU A 60 -5.73 -4.28 -4.23
C LEU A 60 -4.32 -4.56 -3.72
N PHE A 61 -3.80 -3.69 -2.88
CA PHE A 61 -2.46 -3.80 -2.30
C PHE A 61 -2.52 -4.58 -0.98
N ASP A 62 -1.55 -5.49 -0.78
CA ASP A 62 -1.29 -6.24 0.46
C ASP A 62 -2.57 -6.67 1.22
N PRO A 63 -3.47 -7.47 0.60
CA PRO A 63 -4.76 -7.81 1.18
C PRO A 63 -4.63 -8.68 2.43
N VAL A 64 -4.99 -8.11 3.58
CA VAL A 64 -4.92 -8.78 4.89
C VAL A 64 -6.19 -8.60 5.74
N PHE A 65 -7.04 -9.64 5.74
CA PHE A 65 -8.32 -9.66 6.46
C PHE A 65 -8.33 -10.63 7.65
N SER A 66 -7.28 -11.45 7.81
CA SER A 66 -7.13 -12.35 8.95
C SER A 66 -7.07 -11.61 10.29
N ASP A 67 -7.57 -12.24 11.36
CA ASP A 67 -7.47 -11.75 12.73
C ASP A 67 -6.02 -11.74 13.25
N ARG A 68 -5.15 -12.61 12.70
CA ARG A 68 -3.75 -12.72 13.08
C ARG A 68 -2.83 -12.70 11.87
N CYS A 69 -1.72 -11.97 11.98
CA CYS A 69 -0.63 -12.01 11.01
C CYS A 69 0.42 -13.06 11.44
N SER A 70 0.10 -14.34 11.23
CA SER A 70 0.93 -15.47 11.68
C SER A 70 0.71 -16.70 10.80
N PRO A 71 1.68 -17.63 10.71
CA PRO A 71 1.42 -18.97 10.20
C PRO A 71 0.40 -19.78 11.02
N SER A 72 0.09 -19.33 12.26
CA SER A 72 -0.81 -20.02 13.18
C SER A 72 -2.04 -19.17 13.48
N HIS A 73 -3.22 -19.79 13.46
CA HIS A 73 -4.46 -19.14 13.90
C HIS A 73 -4.52 -18.94 15.44
N PHE A 74 -3.62 -19.57 16.20
CA PHE A 74 -3.60 -19.52 17.67
C PHE A 74 -2.50 -18.62 18.25
N MET A 75 -1.46 -18.32 17.47
CA MET A 75 -0.27 -17.59 17.93
C MET A 75 0.06 -16.41 17.02
N GLY A 76 0.88 -15.48 17.51
CA GLY A 76 1.26 -14.27 16.77
C GLY A 76 0.31 -13.08 16.99
N PRO A 77 0.64 -11.90 16.45
CA PRO A 77 -0.09 -10.67 16.73
C PRO A 77 -1.55 -10.78 16.32
N LYS A 78 -2.46 -10.37 17.22
CA LYS A 78 -3.90 -10.29 16.95
C LYS A 78 -4.27 -8.85 16.65
N ARG A 79 -5.15 -8.69 15.67
CA ARG A 79 -5.69 -7.43 15.22
C ARG A 79 -6.52 -6.78 16.33
N PHE A 80 -6.37 -5.48 16.53
CA PHE A 80 -7.15 -4.72 17.52
C PHE A 80 -8.29 -3.87 16.90
N THR A 81 -8.25 -3.60 15.59
CA THR A 81 -9.38 -3.01 14.84
C THR A 81 -9.95 -4.01 13.84
N PRO A 82 -11.27 -4.29 13.80
CA PRO A 82 -11.84 -5.19 12.79
C PRO A 82 -11.57 -4.68 11.36
N PRO A 83 -11.52 -5.58 10.34
CA PRO A 83 -11.60 -5.13 8.96
C PRO A 83 -12.89 -4.33 8.73
N PRO A 84 -12.89 -3.30 7.87
CA PRO A 84 -14.05 -2.41 7.68
C PRO A 84 -15.20 -3.07 6.92
N CYS A 85 -14.95 -4.18 6.23
CA CYS A 85 -15.94 -4.93 5.48
C CYS A 85 -15.57 -6.43 5.48
N ARG A 86 -16.45 -7.28 4.96
CA ARG A 86 -16.11 -8.67 4.68
C ARG A 86 -15.30 -8.75 3.38
N LEU A 87 -14.57 -9.83 3.19
CA LEU A 87 -13.70 -10.00 2.02
C LEU A 87 -14.52 -10.14 0.72
N GLU A 88 -15.70 -10.75 0.82
CA GLU A 88 -16.68 -10.83 -0.28
C GLU A 88 -17.28 -9.49 -0.68
N ASP A 89 -17.29 -8.50 0.23
CA ASP A 89 -17.85 -7.17 -0.03
C ASP A 89 -16.87 -6.29 -0.83
N ILE A 90 -15.59 -6.69 -0.92
CA ILE A 90 -14.63 -6.02 -1.79
C ILE A 90 -15.13 -6.16 -3.23
N PRO A 91 -15.28 -5.05 -3.97
CA PRO A 91 -15.76 -5.09 -5.35
C PRO A 91 -14.82 -5.88 -6.26
N GLU A 92 -15.21 -6.08 -7.51
CA GLU A 92 -14.32 -6.68 -8.51
C GLU A 92 -12.99 -5.92 -8.58
N ILE A 93 -11.89 -6.69 -8.60
CA ILE A 93 -10.53 -6.18 -8.67
C ILE A 93 -9.84 -6.76 -9.90
N ASP A 94 -8.97 -5.97 -10.51
CA ASP A 94 -8.25 -6.32 -11.74
C ASP A 94 -6.86 -6.89 -11.42
N ALA A 95 -6.25 -6.39 -10.34
CA ALA A 95 -4.96 -6.85 -9.84
C ALA A 95 -4.87 -6.89 -8.32
N ILE A 96 -4.10 -7.84 -7.80
CA ILE A 96 -3.56 -7.88 -6.44
C ILE A 96 -2.08 -7.57 -6.53
N VAL A 97 -1.57 -6.72 -5.63
CA VAL A 97 -0.16 -6.34 -5.57
C VAL A 97 0.39 -6.66 -4.18
N ILE A 98 1.50 -7.39 -4.13
CA ILE A 98 2.18 -7.80 -2.90
C ILE A 98 3.54 -7.11 -2.80
N SER A 99 3.79 -6.36 -1.73
CA SER A 99 5.11 -5.71 -1.50
C SER A 99 6.20 -6.70 -1.13
N HIS A 100 5.88 -7.65 -0.25
CA HIS A 100 6.79 -8.66 0.27
C HIS A 100 5.99 -9.76 0.99
N ASN A 101 6.68 -10.84 1.38
CA ASN A 101 6.00 -12.07 1.77
C ASN A 101 5.71 -12.23 3.28
N HIS A 102 5.85 -11.20 4.12
CA HIS A 102 5.48 -11.33 5.54
C HIS A 102 3.97 -11.55 5.72
N TYR A 103 3.57 -12.14 6.85
CA TYR A 103 2.18 -12.57 7.09
C TYR A 103 1.18 -11.43 7.22
N ASP A 104 1.62 -10.22 7.55
CA ASP A 104 0.81 -9.01 7.62
C ASP A 104 0.69 -8.29 6.27
N HIS A 105 1.30 -8.81 5.21
CA HIS A 105 1.19 -8.27 3.83
C HIS A 105 0.69 -9.32 2.83
N MET A 106 1.03 -10.59 3.08
CA MET A 106 0.71 -11.73 2.24
C MET A 106 -0.09 -12.76 3.04
N ASP A 107 -1.35 -12.43 3.31
CA ASP A 107 -2.27 -13.26 4.09
C ASP A 107 -2.88 -14.38 3.23
N THR A 108 -2.57 -15.63 3.59
CA THR A 108 -3.00 -16.80 2.83
C THR A 108 -4.50 -16.97 2.78
N ALA A 109 -5.22 -16.63 3.85
CA ALA A 109 -6.68 -16.75 3.87
C ALA A 109 -7.34 -15.74 2.92
N SER A 110 -6.89 -14.49 2.95
CA SER A 110 -7.36 -13.45 2.03
C SER A 110 -7.05 -13.81 0.58
N LEU A 111 -5.79 -14.19 0.29
CA LEU A 111 -5.37 -14.53 -1.06
C LEU A 111 -6.11 -15.73 -1.62
N THR A 112 -6.30 -16.80 -0.85
CA THR A 112 -7.05 -17.98 -1.30
C THR A 112 -8.46 -17.62 -1.76
N ASN A 113 -9.17 -16.76 -1.02
CA ASN A 113 -10.52 -16.35 -1.37
C ASN A 113 -10.57 -15.40 -2.57
N LEU A 114 -9.66 -14.42 -2.63
CA LEU A 114 -9.62 -13.45 -3.73
C LEU A 114 -9.22 -14.10 -5.06
N LEU A 115 -8.26 -15.03 -5.03
CA LEU A 115 -7.78 -15.75 -6.22
C LEU A 115 -8.77 -16.80 -6.74
N ALA A 116 -9.71 -17.24 -5.91
CA ALA A 116 -10.78 -18.15 -6.32
C ALA A 116 -11.93 -17.44 -7.08
N ARG A 117 -11.91 -16.11 -7.19
CA ARG A 117 -12.89 -15.34 -7.98
C ARG A 117 -12.73 -15.66 -9.48
N SER A 118 -13.80 -15.45 -10.26
CA SER A 118 -13.80 -15.71 -11.71
C SER A 118 -14.24 -14.46 -12.49
N PRO A 119 -13.37 -13.89 -13.36
CA PRO A 119 -11.96 -14.28 -13.54
C PRO A 119 -11.12 -14.00 -12.29
N ALA A 120 -10.05 -14.77 -12.08
CA ALA A 120 -9.09 -14.48 -11.02
C ALA A 120 -8.37 -13.17 -11.34
N PRO A 121 -8.08 -12.29 -10.37
CA PRO A 121 -7.30 -11.08 -10.64
C PRO A 121 -5.88 -11.42 -11.11
N HIS A 122 -5.24 -10.48 -11.81
CA HIS A 122 -3.78 -10.55 -11.99
C HIS A 122 -3.10 -10.44 -10.62
N VAL A 123 -1.95 -11.08 -10.45
CA VAL A 123 -1.16 -11.02 -9.22
C VAL A 123 0.22 -10.51 -9.55
N PHE A 124 0.62 -9.48 -8.83
CA PHE A 124 1.95 -8.90 -8.83
C PHE A 124 2.62 -9.19 -7.51
N ALA A 125 3.81 -9.78 -7.58
CA ALA A 125 4.59 -10.10 -6.40
C ALA A 125 6.09 -9.93 -6.67
N PRO A 126 6.92 -9.87 -5.63
CA PRO A 126 8.36 -9.84 -5.82
C PRO A 126 8.88 -11.18 -6.33
N LEU A 127 9.96 -11.15 -7.12
CA LEU A 127 10.69 -12.32 -7.58
C LEU A 127 10.94 -13.32 -6.43
N GLY A 128 10.72 -14.62 -6.70
CA GLY A 128 10.89 -15.69 -5.71
C GLY A 128 9.61 -16.11 -4.98
N ASN A 129 8.44 -15.56 -5.35
CA ASN A 129 7.13 -15.94 -4.80
C ASN A 129 6.28 -16.80 -5.77
N GLU A 130 6.83 -17.23 -6.91
CA GLU A 130 6.12 -17.96 -7.97
C GLU A 130 5.49 -19.25 -7.42
N ALA A 131 6.29 -20.03 -6.69
CA ALA A 131 5.84 -21.30 -6.12
C ALA A 131 4.63 -21.15 -5.18
N TYR A 132 4.53 -20.02 -4.48
CA TYR A 132 3.38 -19.74 -3.63
C TYR A 132 2.11 -19.58 -4.46
N PHE A 133 2.13 -18.74 -5.51
CA PHE A 133 0.94 -18.48 -6.31
C PHE A 133 0.56 -19.66 -7.20
N HIS A 134 1.55 -20.40 -7.72
CA HIS A 134 1.28 -21.66 -8.43
C HIS A 134 0.60 -22.69 -7.52
N SER A 135 0.96 -22.76 -6.23
CA SER A 135 0.27 -23.64 -5.27
C SER A 135 -1.20 -23.26 -5.03
N HIS A 136 -1.59 -22.02 -5.36
CA HIS A 136 -2.97 -21.53 -5.32
C HIS A 136 -3.69 -21.67 -6.66
N HIS A 137 -3.10 -22.37 -7.64
CA HIS A 137 -3.69 -22.68 -8.95
C HIS A 137 -4.07 -21.42 -9.76
N VAL A 138 -3.35 -20.32 -9.56
CA VAL A 138 -3.48 -19.12 -10.40
C VAL A 138 -2.84 -19.43 -11.77
N PRO A 139 -3.52 -19.15 -12.90
CA PRO A 139 -2.93 -19.33 -14.22
C PRO A 139 -1.63 -18.53 -14.41
N ASP A 140 -0.64 -19.10 -15.08
CA ASP A 140 0.69 -18.50 -15.28
C ASP A 140 0.60 -17.10 -15.92
N GLU A 141 -0.33 -16.89 -16.86
CA GLU A 141 -0.53 -15.58 -17.49
C GLU A 141 -1.05 -14.49 -16.54
N ARG A 142 -1.51 -14.88 -15.35
CA ARG A 142 -1.98 -14.00 -14.29
C ARG A 142 -0.99 -13.85 -13.14
N VAL A 143 0.12 -14.59 -13.12
CA VAL A 143 1.16 -14.47 -12.07
C VAL A 143 2.37 -13.70 -12.59
N HIS A 144 2.65 -12.56 -11.98
CA HIS A 144 3.71 -11.63 -12.37
C HIS A 144 4.67 -11.43 -11.20
N CYS A 145 5.62 -12.35 -11.03
CA CYS A 145 6.72 -12.19 -10.07
C CYS A 145 7.88 -11.42 -10.71
N LEU A 146 8.17 -10.22 -10.23
CA LEU A 146 9.05 -9.26 -10.90
C LEU A 146 10.32 -8.97 -10.10
N ASP A 147 11.44 -8.74 -10.80
CA ASP A 147 12.63 -8.13 -10.22
C ASP A 147 12.46 -6.61 -10.13
N TRP A 148 13.28 -5.92 -9.35
CA TRP A 148 13.23 -4.47 -9.29
C TRP A 148 13.43 -3.87 -10.68
N TRP A 149 12.62 -2.86 -10.98
CA TRP A 149 12.53 -2.16 -12.27
C TRP A 149 11.89 -2.95 -13.40
N ASP A 150 11.53 -4.22 -13.20
CA ASP A 150 10.69 -4.92 -14.16
C ASP A 150 9.27 -4.36 -14.14
N ALA A 151 8.69 -4.27 -15.33
CA ALA A 151 7.34 -3.80 -15.55
C ALA A 151 6.52 -4.81 -16.36
N ARG A 152 5.21 -4.82 -16.12
CA ARG A 152 4.25 -5.51 -16.98
C ARG A 152 3.03 -4.65 -17.20
N ARG A 153 2.53 -4.72 -18.42
CA ARG A 153 1.24 -4.16 -18.79
C ARG A 153 0.14 -5.18 -18.61
N VAL A 154 -0.96 -4.76 -18.00
CA VAL A 154 -2.19 -5.54 -17.90
C VAL A 154 -3.26 -4.90 -18.77
N ARG A 155 -3.95 -5.75 -19.54
CA ARG A 155 -5.18 -5.39 -20.23
C ARG A 155 -6.26 -6.38 -19.81
N THR A 156 -7.32 -5.90 -19.17
CA THR A 156 -8.41 -6.76 -18.68
C THR A 156 -9.78 -6.16 -18.95
N ALA A 157 -10.78 -7.02 -19.13
CA ALA A 157 -12.16 -6.61 -19.30
C ALA A 157 -12.78 -6.22 -17.95
N VAL A 158 -13.45 -5.07 -17.91
CA VAL A 158 -14.21 -4.58 -16.74
C VAL A 158 -15.72 -4.63 -16.98
N SER A 159 -16.12 -4.86 -18.23
CA SER A 159 -17.48 -5.20 -18.65
C SER A 159 -17.40 -5.92 -20.01
N PRO A 160 -18.50 -6.50 -20.53
CA PRO A 160 -18.49 -7.15 -21.85
C PRO A 160 -18.05 -6.24 -23.01
N SER A 161 -18.16 -4.92 -22.86
CA SER A 161 -17.85 -3.93 -23.90
C SER A 161 -16.67 -3.01 -23.56
N HIS A 162 -16.04 -3.16 -22.40
CA HIS A 162 -14.98 -2.24 -21.96
C HIS A 162 -13.80 -2.97 -21.33
N THR A 163 -12.60 -2.50 -21.66
CA THR A 163 -11.34 -2.96 -21.08
C THR A 163 -10.60 -1.80 -20.43
N VAL A 164 -9.90 -2.08 -19.34
CA VAL A 164 -8.92 -1.17 -18.73
C VAL A 164 -7.52 -1.67 -19.01
N GLU A 165 -6.58 -0.74 -19.06
CA GLU A 165 -5.17 -1.02 -19.32
C GLU A 165 -4.31 -0.17 -18.37
N PHE A 166 -3.29 -0.78 -17.77
CA PHE A 166 -2.39 -0.11 -16.82
C PHE A 166 -1.04 -0.84 -16.77
N ASP A 167 0.01 -0.10 -16.41
CA ASP A 167 1.35 -0.61 -16.18
C ASP A 167 1.60 -0.78 -14.68
N VAL A 168 2.26 -1.88 -14.32
CA VAL A 168 2.71 -2.17 -12.96
C VAL A 168 4.21 -2.41 -12.99
N THR A 169 4.96 -1.60 -12.25
CA THR A 169 6.43 -1.71 -12.15
C THR A 169 6.84 -1.97 -10.71
N PHE A 170 7.71 -2.95 -10.50
CA PHE A 170 8.27 -3.21 -9.18
C PHE A 170 9.44 -2.26 -8.90
N SER A 171 9.50 -1.69 -7.70
CA SER A 171 10.53 -0.72 -7.30
C SER A 171 11.25 -1.20 -6.03
N PRO A 172 12.54 -0.88 -5.86
CA PRO A 172 13.27 -1.26 -4.67
C PRO A 172 12.72 -0.58 -3.41
N GLY A 173 12.95 -1.23 -2.27
CA GLY A 173 12.77 -0.70 -0.93
C GLY A 173 13.84 -1.25 0.02
N GLN A 174 13.84 -0.78 1.26
CA GLN A 174 14.77 -1.20 2.30
C GLN A 174 14.06 -2.08 3.31
N HIS A 175 13.94 -3.38 3.02
CA HIS A 175 13.26 -4.34 3.88
C HIS A 175 13.87 -5.74 3.75
N PHE A 176 13.16 -6.78 4.20
CA PHE A 176 13.53 -8.18 4.03
C PHE A 176 12.30 -9.07 3.85
N THR A 177 12.52 -10.37 3.68
CA THR A 177 11.46 -11.38 3.51
C THR A 177 11.69 -12.60 4.39
N GLY A 178 10.64 -13.39 4.60
CA GLY A 178 10.68 -14.70 5.22
C GLY A 178 9.33 -15.10 5.83
N ARG A 179 8.86 -16.32 5.53
CA ARG A 179 7.62 -16.89 6.08
C ARG A 179 7.86 -18.10 6.97
N GLY A 180 9.00 -18.75 6.82
CA GLY A 180 9.45 -19.89 7.60
C GLY A 180 10.78 -19.62 8.28
N ILE A 181 11.38 -20.68 8.81
CA ILE A 181 12.65 -20.61 9.53
C ILE A 181 13.88 -20.60 8.60
N LEU A 182 13.72 -21.02 7.33
CA LEU A 182 14.83 -21.24 6.38
C LEU A 182 14.69 -20.46 5.07
N ASP A 183 13.77 -19.50 4.98
CA ASP A 183 13.45 -18.77 3.75
C ASP A 183 13.69 -17.26 3.85
N ARG A 184 14.37 -16.82 4.91
CA ARG A 184 14.74 -15.42 5.06
C ARG A 184 15.57 -14.95 3.86
N PHE A 185 15.20 -13.82 3.25
CA PHE A 185 15.83 -13.25 2.05
C PHE A 185 15.79 -14.14 0.80
N LYS A 186 14.91 -15.15 0.71
CA LYS A 186 14.79 -16.01 -0.49
C LYS A 186 13.86 -15.46 -1.58
N SER A 187 13.13 -14.39 -1.29
CA SER A 187 12.34 -13.63 -2.26
C SER A 187 12.61 -12.14 -2.09
N LEU A 188 12.33 -11.36 -3.13
CA LEU A 188 12.48 -9.91 -3.07
C LEU A 188 11.40 -9.22 -2.21
N TRP A 189 11.61 -7.94 -1.97
CA TRP A 189 10.73 -6.99 -1.28
C TRP A 189 10.82 -5.63 -1.99
N GLY A 190 9.82 -4.77 -1.83
CA GLY A 190 9.88 -3.44 -2.40
C GLY A 190 8.53 -2.75 -2.46
N GLY A 191 8.49 -1.65 -3.21
CA GLY A 191 7.28 -0.92 -3.52
C GLY A 191 6.84 -1.14 -4.95
N TRP A 192 5.72 -0.54 -5.34
CA TRP A 192 5.13 -0.67 -6.66
C TRP A 192 4.72 0.69 -7.22
N VAL A 193 4.97 0.86 -8.52
CA VAL A 193 4.41 1.94 -9.31
C VAL A 193 3.27 1.39 -10.15
N VAL A 194 2.10 2.00 -10.04
CA VAL A 194 0.94 1.72 -10.90
C VAL A 194 0.65 2.97 -11.73
N GLU A 195 0.60 2.82 -13.04
CA GLU A 195 0.46 3.92 -13.99
C GLU A 195 -0.63 3.60 -15.01
N GLY A 196 -1.51 4.57 -15.29
CA GLY A 196 -2.43 4.46 -16.43
C GLY A 196 -1.67 4.45 -17.76
N VAL A 197 -2.23 3.95 -18.85
CA VAL A 197 -1.47 3.93 -20.11
C VAL A 197 -1.25 5.36 -20.66
N PRO A 198 0.01 5.76 -20.96
CA PRO A 198 0.28 7.05 -21.59
C PRO A 198 -0.40 7.17 -22.96
N SER A 199 -0.90 8.35 -23.29
CA SER A 199 -1.36 8.71 -24.63
C SER A 199 -0.52 9.87 -25.17
N THR A 200 -0.20 9.85 -26.46
CA THR A 200 0.70 10.82 -27.11
C THR A 200 0.19 12.25 -27.09
N ASP A 201 -1.13 12.42 -26.96
CA ASP A 201 -1.82 13.71 -27.05
C ASP A 201 -2.56 14.07 -25.75
N ALA A 202 -2.23 13.40 -24.64
CA ALA A 202 -2.88 13.56 -23.34
C ALA A 202 -1.89 14.08 -22.27
N PRO A 203 -2.40 14.62 -21.13
CA PRO A 203 -1.57 14.83 -19.95
C PRO A 203 -0.84 13.55 -19.51
N PRO A 204 0.19 13.66 -18.65
CA PRO A 204 0.82 12.50 -18.03
C PRO A 204 -0.24 11.57 -17.42
N PRO A 205 -0.09 10.25 -17.56
CA PRO A 205 -1.07 9.31 -17.02
C PRO A 205 -1.13 9.39 -15.49
N PRO A 206 -2.25 8.98 -14.88
CA PRO A 206 -2.37 8.90 -13.43
C PRO A 206 -1.35 7.93 -12.85
N ARG A 207 -0.66 8.33 -11.79
CA ARG A 207 0.41 7.56 -11.16
C ARG A 207 0.20 7.38 -9.66
N VAL A 208 0.26 6.13 -9.22
CA VAL A 208 0.18 5.72 -7.82
C VAL A 208 1.48 5.03 -7.42
N TYR A 209 2.05 5.43 -6.28
CA TYR A 209 3.16 4.74 -5.65
C TYR A 209 2.70 4.02 -4.39
N PHE A 210 3.06 2.75 -4.23
CA PHE A 210 2.85 1.98 -3.01
C PHE A 210 4.22 1.60 -2.46
N ALA A 211 4.62 2.15 -1.31
CA ALA A 211 5.98 1.96 -0.80
C ALA A 211 6.25 0.56 -0.22
N GLY A 212 5.20 -0.21 0.06
CA GLY A 212 5.30 -1.43 0.88
C GLY A 212 5.83 -1.11 2.28
N ASP A 213 6.39 -2.13 2.94
CA ASP A 213 7.20 -1.92 4.13
C ASP A 213 8.62 -1.59 3.77
N THR A 214 9.16 -0.57 4.42
CA THR A 214 10.46 -0.06 4.07
C THR A 214 11.04 0.76 5.20
N GLY A 215 12.35 0.68 5.38
CA GLY A 215 13.14 1.67 6.08
C GLY A 215 13.56 2.80 5.15
N TYR A 216 14.10 3.87 5.72
CA TYR A 216 14.71 4.96 4.95
C TYR A 216 16.16 5.19 5.32
N ARG A 217 16.50 5.01 6.60
CA ARG A 217 17.85 5.16 7.15
C ARG A 217 18.04 4.18 8.31
N SER A 218 19.29 3.91 8.66
CA SER A 218 19.61 3.13 9.87
C SER A 218 20.00 4.07 11.01
N VAL A 219 19.15 4.15 12.03
CA VAL A 219 19.35 4.97 13.23
C VAL A 219 20.08 4.15 14.29
N PRO A 220 21.24 4.59 14.81
CA PRO A 220 21.99 3.84 15.82
C PRO A 220 21.42 4.01 17.25
N SER A 221 20.68 5.09 17.51
CA SER A 221 20.08 5.40 18.80
C SER A 221 18.68 4.77 18.95
N SER A 222 18.30 4.44 20.18
CA SER A 222 16.92 4.03 20.49
C SER A 222 16.01 5.18 20.95
N THR A 223 16.56 6.37 21.21
CA THR A 223 15.82 7.46 21.88
C THR A 223 15.39 8.60 20.96
N ASP A 224 15.90 8.66 19.73
CA ASP A 224 15.54 9.68 18.73
C ASP A 224 15.72 9.12 17.31
N ASP A 225 15.35 9.90 16.30
CA ASP A 225 15.48 9.56 14.87
C ASP A 225 16.89 9.79 14.30
N GLY A 226 17.86 10.13 15.14
CA GLY A 226 19.21 10.50 14.72
C GLY A 226 19.27 11.82 13.92
N PRO A 227 20.50 12.21 13.53
CA PRO A 227 20.72 13.44 12.78
C PRO A 227 20.29 13.31 11.32
N ASP A 228 19.97 14.43 10.67
CA ASP A 228 19.66 14.48 9.22
C ASP A 228 20.84 14.03 8.32
N THR A 229 22.04 13.99 8.87
CA THR A 229 23.26 13.60 8.15
C THR A 229 23.43 12.09 7.99
N LEU A 230 22.52 11.27 8.55
CA LEU A 230 22.58 9.82 8.36
C LEU A 230 22.38 9.47 6.87
N PRO A 231 23.08 8.43 6.36
CA PRO A 231 22.85 7.96 5.01
C PRO A 231 21.41 7.43 4.88
N VAL A 232 20.82 7.68 3.72
CA VAL A 232 19.44 7.30 3.38
C VAL A 232 19.42 6.36 2.19
N CYS A 233 18.34 5.59 2.05
CA CYS A 233 18.14 4.70 0.92
C CYS A 233 17.97 5.53 -0.37
N PRO A 234 18.86 5.39 -1.38
CA PRO A 234 18.79 6.19 -2.61
C PRO A 234 17.61 5.81 -3.51
N ALA A 235 17.05 4.62 -3.33
CA ALA A 235 16.00 4.06 -4.19
C ALA A 235 14.79 4.98 -4.33
N PHE A 236 14.36 5.66 -3.25
CA PHE A 236 13.19 6.53 -3.30
C PHE A 236 13.41 7.76 -4.19
N LYS A 237 14.62 8.32 -4.16
CA LYS A 237 14.99 9.41 -5.05
C LYS A 237 15.08 8.93 -6.49
N GLU A 238 15.63 7.73 -6.73
CA GLU A 238 15.65 7.12 -8.08
C GLU A 238 14.23 6.87 -8.61
N VAL A 239 13.30 6.42 -7.76
CA VAL A 239 11.88 6.27 -8.10
C VAL A 239 11.26 7.62 -8.47
N GLY A 240 11.49 8.67 -7.69
CA GLY A 240 11.01 10.01 -8.00
C GLY A 240 11.64 10.64 -9.24
N GLU A 241 12.87 10.26 -9.60
CA GLU A 241 13.53 10.70 -10.83
C GLU A 241 12.97 9.99 -12.08
N ARG A 242 12.57 8.73 -11.97
CA ARG A 242 12.03 7.93 -13.08
C ARG A 242 10.55 8.17 -13.35
N TRP A 243 9.73 8.26 -12.30
CA TRP A 243 8.26 8.38 -12.43
C TRP A 243 7.68 9.65 -11.82
N GLY A 244 8.38 10.30 -10.90
CA GLY A 244 7.85 11.46 -10.19
C GLY A 244 7.49 12.61 -11.16
N ALA A 245 6.39 13.34 -10.93
CA ALA A 245 5.55 13.31 -9.73
C ALA A 245 4.47 12.21 -9.73
N PHE A 246 4.21 11.61 -8.56
CA PHE A 246 3.05 10.74 -8.33
C PHE A 246 1.85 11.57 -7.88
N ASP A 247 0.65 11.23 -8.34
CA ASP A 247 -0.58 11.85 -7.88
C ASP A 247 -0.91 11.40 -6.45
N LEU A 248 -0.74 10.11 -6.18
CA LEU A 248 -0.94 9.51 -4.86
C LEU A 248 0.23 8.59 -4.50
N ALA A 249 0.75 8.73 -3.28
CA ALA A 249 1.64 7.74 -2.65
C ALA A 249 1.01 7.14 -1.39
N LEU A 250 1.17 5.83 -1.21
CA LEU A 250 0.80 5.09 -0.01
C LEU A 250 2.09 4.73 0.72
N ILE A 251 2.30 5.31 1.91
CA ILE A 251 3.61 5.29 2.60
C ILE A 251 3.42 4.81 4.05
N PRO A 252 4.20 3.82 4.53
CA PRO A 252 4.07 3.33 5.89
C PRO A 252 4.47 4.40 6.91
N ILE A 253 3.76 4.45 8.04
CA ILE A 253 4.05 5.39 9.14
C ILE A 253 4.17 4.70 10.51
N GLY A 254 3.86 3.41 10.60
CA GLY A 254 3.90 2.62 11.83
C GLY A 254 5.06 1.62 11.85
N ALA A 255 5.06 0.76 12.87
CA ALA A 255 6.01 -0.33 13.04
C ALA A 255 7.47 0.09 13.29
N TYR A 256 7.70 1.28 13.86
CA TYR A 256 9.03 1.91 13.83
C TYR A 256 9.79 1.92 15.16
N ALA A 257 9.20 1.52 16.29
CA ALA A 257 9.87 1.57 17.59
C ALA A 257 10.35 0.20 18.10
N PRO A 258 11.52 0.12 18.77
CA PRO A 258 12.51 1.18 18.95
C PRO A 258 13.37 1.40 17.69
N ARG A 259 13.74 2.66 17.44
CA ARG A 259 14.42 3.08 16.19
C ARG A 259 15.70 2.31 15.92
N ARG A 260 16.52 2.02 16.93
CA ARG A 260 17.78 1.26 16.76
C ARG A 260 17.62 -0.11 16.10
N PHE A 261 16.45 -0.74 16.20
CA PHE A 261 16.19 -2.05 15.63
C PHE A 261 15.31 -1.97 14.38
N MET A 262 14.31 -1.10 14.41
CA MET A 262 13.31 -1.06 13.35
C MET A 262 13.68 -0.13 12.20
N SER A 263 14.47 0.94 12.43
CA SER A 263 14.79 1.91 11.37
C SER A 263 15.42 1.33 10.09
N PRO A 264 16.26 0.27 10.11
CA PRO A 264 16.76 -0.33 8.88
C PRO A 264 15.66 -0.95 8.01
N ILE A 265 14.48 -1.20 8.55
CA ILE A 265 13.40 -1.95 7.87
C ILE A 265 12.02 -1.27 7.93
N HIS A 266 11.79 -0.29 8.82
CA HIS A 266 10.54 0.47 8.94
C HIS A 266 10.80 1.97 9.15
N CYS A 267 10.06 2.78 8.42
CA CYS A 267 10.05 4.23 8.51
C CYS A 267 9.32 4.70 9.77
N ALA A 268 9.92 5.65 10.49
CA ALA A 268 9.14 6.53 11.36
C ALA A 268 8.48 7.63 10.51
N PRO A 269 7.45 8.33 10.99
CA PRO A 269 6.77 9.38 10.21
C PRO A 269 7.70 10.46 9.62
N ARG A 270 8.82 10.79 10.29
CA ARG A 270 9.86 11.68 9.74
C ARG A 270 10.50 11.12 8.46
N ASP A 271 10.80 9.83 8.44
CA ASP A 271 11.30 9.13 7.25
C ASP A 271 10.24 9.07 6.17
N SER A 272 8.98 8.82 6.53
CA SER A 272 7.86 8.80 5.61
C SER A 272 7.70 10.14 4.87
N VAL A 273 7.86 11.27 5.59
CA VAL A 273 7.85 12.63 5.00
C VAL A 273 9.05 12.85 4.07
N ALA A 274 10.21 12.26 4.36
CA ALA A 274 11.35 12.30 3.46
C ALA A 274 11.10 11.49 2.18
N ILE A 275 10.54 10.27 2.30
CA ILE A 275 10.13 9.44 1.16
C ILE A 275 9.12 10.19 0.28
N PHE A 276 8.10 10.81 0.88
CA PHE A 276 7.10 11.62 0.17
C PHE A 276 7.75 12.65 -0.77
N ARG A 277 8.79 13.34 -0.28
CA ARG A 277 9.56 14.33 -1.06
C ARG A 277 10.43 13.67 -2.13
N ASP A 278 11.15 12.62 -1.77
CA ASP A 278 12.09 11.94 -2.67
C ASP A 278 11.37 11.31 -3.87
N VAL A 279 10.19 10.72 -3.65
CA VAL A 279 9.35 10.19 -4.73
C VAL A 279 8.58 11.28 -5.48
N ARG A 280 8.62 12.53 -5.00
CA ARG A 280 7.94 13.70 -5.58
C ARG A 280 6.42 13.52 -5.63
N ALA A 281 5.83 12.91 -4.59
CA ALA A 281 4.38 12.75 -4.53
C ALA A 281 3.68 14.09 -4.30
N ARG A 282 2.49 14.24 -4.89
CA ARG A 282 1.61 15.41 -4.69
C ARG A 282 0.70 15.21 -3.48
N ARG A 283 0.11 14.01 -3.37
CA ARG A 283 -0.67 13.56 -2.21
C ARG A 283 -0.11 12.25 -1.68
N ALA A 284 -0.24 12.03 -0.37
CA ALA A 284 0.04 10.74 0.23
C ALA A 284 -0.92 10.39 1.37
N LEU A 285 -1.13 9.08 1.54
CA LEU A 285 -1.87 8.50 2.66
C LEU A 285 -0.96 7.59 3.47
N GLY A 286 -0.96 7.79 4.78
CA GLY A 286 -0.20 7.01 5.74
C GLY A 286 -0.85 5.64 5.97
N MET A 287 -0.03 4.59 5.95
CA MET A 287 -0.48 3.20 6.11
C MET A 287 0.38 2.44 7.14
N HIS A 288 0.17 1.13 7.27
CA HIS A 288 0.94 0.24 8.17
C HIS A 288 0.79 0.55 9.67
N TRP A 289 -0.32 1.15 10.05
CA TRP A 289 -0.68 1.43 11.44
C TRP A 289 -2.14 1.04 11.71
N GLY A 290 -2.55 1.11 12.96
CA GLY A 290 -3.96 1.02 13.34
C GLY A 290 -4.59 -0.37 13.25
N ALA A 291 -3.86 -1.44 12.90
CA ALA A 291 -4.40 -2.80 12.81
C ALA A 291 -3.83 -3.80 13.83
N TRP A 292 -2.50 -3.89 13.94
CA TRP A 292 -1.78 -4.80 14.85
C TRP A 292 -0.74 -4.06 15.67
N VAL A 293 -0.45 -4.56 16.88
CA VAL A 293 0.71 -4.11 17.66
C VAL A 293 1.93 -4.93 17.26
N LEU A 294 2.71 -4.42 16.32
CA LEU A 294 3.91 -5.09 15.80
C LEU A 294 5.19 -4.67 16.55
N THR A 295 5.16 -3.50 17.17
CA THR A 295 6.30 -2.78 17.78
C THR A 295 5.83 -1.91 18.93
N THR A 296 6.78 -1.26 19.61
CA THR A 296 6.57 -0.71 20.95
C THR A 296 5.96 0.70 21.01
N GLU A 297 5.75 1.38 19.88
CA GLU A 297 5.11 2.70 19.85
C GLU A 297 3.66 2.63 20.33
N ASP A 298 3.14 3.77 20.79
CA ASP A 298 1.71 3.89 21.07
C ASP A 298 0.93 3.82 19.75
N ILE A 299 -0.18 3.08 19.73
CA ILE A 299 -0.96 2.83 18.51
C ILE A 299 -1.58 4.11 17.90
N LEU A 300 -1.69 5.19 18.67
CA LEU A 300 -2.21 6.50 18.22
C LEU A 300 -1.09 7.49 17.90
N GLU A 301 0.17 7.16 18.18
CA GLU A 301 1.32 8.03 17.92
C GLU A 301 1.58 8.29 16.42
N PRO A 302 1.48 7.29 15.50
CA PRO A 302 1.88 7.49 14.11
C PRO A 302 1.18 8.66 13.39
N PRO A 303 -0.15 8.83 13.45
CA PRO A 303 -0.81 9.97 12.80
C PRO A 303 -0.45 11.32 13.42
N VAL A 304 -0.28 11.37 14.74
CA VAL A 304 0.09 12.60 15.46
C VAL A 304 1.48 13.04 15.03
N LEU A 305 2.45 12.13 15.08
CA LEU A 305 3.83 12.43 14.71
C LEU A 305 3.95 12.72 13.20
N LEU A 306 3.16 12.06 12.34
CA LEU A 306 3.08 12.40 10.92
C LEU A 306 2.66 13.87 10.72
N ALA A 307 1.59 14.31 11.38
CA ALA A 307 1.11 15.68 11.25
C ALA A 307 2.17 16.70 11.71
N GLU A 308 2.87 16.41 12.82
CA GLU A 308 3.97 17.24 13.30
C GLU A 308 5.13 17.32 12.30
N GLU A 309 5.56 16.19 11.74
CA GLU A 309 6.66 16.13 10.77
C GLU A 309 6.28 16.80 9.45
N CYS A 310 5.03 16.67 8.99
CA CYS A 310 4.51 17.43 7.84
C CYS A 310 4.56 18.95 8.08
N ALA A 311 4.19 19.40 9.28
CA ALA A 311 4.24 20.82 9.64
C ALA A 311 5.69 21.34 9.73
N LYS A 312 6.61 20.59 10.36
CA LYS A 312 8.05 20.91 10.39
C LYS A 312 8.64 20.99 8.98
N ALA A 313 8.18 20.13 8.09
CA ALA A 313 8.55 20.09 6.69
C ALA A 313 7.91 21.21 5.83
N GLY A 314 6.98 21.99 6.38
CA GLY A 314 6.26 23.03 5.62
C GLY A 314 5.43 22.45 4.46
N LEU A 315 4.95 21.21 4.60
CA LEU A 315 4.04 20.63 3.60
C LEU A 315 2.71 21.36 3.63
N LYS A 316 2.06 21.49 2.46
CA LYS A 316 0.69 22.00 2.38
C LYS A 316 -0.24 21.09 3.17
N GLU A 317 -1.26 21.68 3.79
CA GLU A 317 -2.29 20.92 4.48
C GLU A 317 -2.93 19.87 3.56
N GLY A 318 -3.09 18.65 4.08
CA GLY A 318 -3.58 17.50 3.34
C GLY A 318 -2.64 16.95 2.26
N ALA A 319 -1.40 17.44 2.12
CA ALA A 319 -0.44 16.88 1.16
C ALA A 319 -0.01 15.47 1.57
N PHE A 320 0.11 15.20 2.87
CA PHE A 320 0.34 13.87 3.41
C PHE A 320 -0.42 13.77 4.74
N GLY A 321 -1.31 12.80 4.86
CA GLY A 321 -2.12 12.58 6.05
C GLY A 321 -2.58 11.14 6.18
N VAL A 322 -3.61 10.92 6.99
CA VAL A 322 -4.26 9.61 7.17
C VAL A 322 -5.76 9.74 6.88
N CYS A 323 -6.42 8.62 6.65
CA CYS A 323 -7.88 8.51 6.58
C CYS A 323 -8.38 7.47 7.58
N ALA A 324 -9.69 7.36 7.76
CA ALA A 324 -10.30 6.33 8.59
C ALA A 324 -10.22 4.95 7.91
N ILE A 325 -10.23 3.88 8.72
CA ILE A 325 -10.31 2.52 8.18
C ILE A 325 -11.68 2.36 7.52
N GLY A 326 -11.69 2.02 6.23
CA GLY A 326 -12.86 1.96 5.35
C GLY A 326 -13.18 3.28 4.64
N GLU A 327 -12.47 4.37 4.91
CA GLU A 327 -12.68 5.62 4.18
C GLU A 327 -12.11 5.57 2.77
N THR A 328 -12.89 6.08 1.80
CA THR A 328 -12.44 6.32 0.43
C THR A 328 -12.05 7.78 0.26
N VAL A 329 -10.76 8.02 0.02
CA VAL A 329 -10.23 9.34 -0.36
C VAL A 329 -10.18 9.43 -1.88
N SER A 330 -10.64 10.56 -2.44
CA SER A 330 -10.51 10.86 -3.87
C SER A 330 -9.42 11.90 -4.09
N VAL A 331 -8.50 11.62 -5.00
CA VAL A 331 -7.35 12.47 -5.34
C VAL A 331 -7.45 12.89 -6.80
N GLU A 332 -7.52 14.20 -7.05
CA GLU A 332 -7.46 14.76 -8.40
C GLU A 332 -6.12 14.45 -9.07
N VAL A 333 -6.18 14.11 -10.35
CA VAL A 333 -5.01 13.90 -11.21
C VAL A 333 -4.81 15.20 -12.00
N ASP A 334 -3.69 15.90 -11.76
CA ASP A 334 -3.43 17.19 -12.42
C ASP A 334 -3.27 17.00 -13.93
N GLY A 335 -3.92 17.87 -14.70
CA GLY A 335 -3.75 17.99 -16.16
C GLY A 335 -4.93 17.50 -16.99
N ALA A 336 -6.02 17.08 -16.36
CA ALA A 336 -7.25 16.71 -17.04
C ALA A 336 -8.25 17.87 -17.24
#